data_AF-A0A073JX15-F1
#
_entry.id   AF-A0A073JX15-F1
#
_cell.length_a   1.000
_cell.length_b   1.000
_cell.length_c   1.000
_cell.angle_alpha   90.00
_cell.angle_beta   90.00
_cell.angle_gamma   90.00
#
_symmetry.space_group_name_H-M   'P 1'
#
loop_
_entity.id
_entity.type
_entity.pdbx_description
1 polymer ?
#
loop_
_entity_poly.entity_id
_entity_poly.type
_entity_poly.pdbx_seq_one_letter_code
_entity_poly.pdbx_strand_id
1 'polypeptide(L)'
;MNYLGYIIQFVMSLCGFFIFLFFSGTASQGVIQYKENPTVVDYILHAFEVSSYPYIACVFLLWMIAVIVIFFAKKQREEEVS
;
A
#
# COMPACT_ATOMS: atom_id res chain seq x y z
N MET A 1 14.21 -23.00 4.91
CA MET A 1 13.04 -22.21 4.45
C MET A 1 13.55 -21.05 3.59
N ASN A 2 12.96 -20.76 2.42
CA ASN A 2 13.41 -19.65 1.56
C ASN A 2 12.84 -18.31 2.05
N TYR A 3 13.35 -17.84 3.20
CA TYR A 3 13.08 -16.52 3.79
C TYR A 3 13.23 -15.37 2.78
N LEU A 4 14.14 -15.55 1.84
CA LEU A 4 14.41 -14.63 0.73
C LEU A 4 13.16 -14.33 -0.11
N GLY A 5 12.26 -15.30 -0.31
CA GLY A 5 11.02 -15.11 -1.05
C GLY A 5 10.04 -14.16 -0.35
N TYR A 6 9.92 -14.27 0.97
CA TYR A 6 9.08 -13.38 1.77
C TYR A 6 9.62 -11.95 1.79
N ILE A 7 10.95 -11.81 1.89
CA ILE A 7 11.62 -10.51 1.86
C ILE A 7 11.41 -9.83 0.50
N ILE A 8 11.58 -10.55 -0.61
CA ILE A 8 11.35 -9.99 -1.95
C ILE A 8 9.88 -9.55 -2.10
N GLN A 9 8.92 -10.38 -1.69
CA GLN A 9 7.50 -10.02 -1.77
C GLN A 9 7.19 -8.78 -0.92
N PHE A 10 7.76 -8.69 0.29
CA PHE A 10 7.60 -7.54 1.16
C PHE A 10 8.16 -6.26 0.52
N VAL A 11 9.39 -6.31 0.02
CA VAL A 11 10.05 -5.16 -0.64
C VAL A 11 9.28 -4.72 -1.88
N MET A 12 8.87 -5.67 -2.74
CA MET A 12 8.07 -5.37 -3.92
C MET A 12 6.73 -4.70 -3.56
N SER A 13 6.10 -5.16 -2.48
CA SER A 13 4.83 -4.59 -2.01
C SER A 13 5.00 -3.20 -1.46
N LEU A 14 6.07 -2.98 -0.70
CA LEU A 14 6.42 -1.68 -0.15
C LEU A 14 6.75 -0.67 -1.27
N CYS A 15 7.55 -1.07 -2.25
CA CYS A 15 7.86 -0.27 -3.42
C CYS A 15 6.59 0.06 -4.22
N GLY A 16 5.74 -0.94 -4.51
CA GLY A 16 4.47 -0.73 -5.20
C GLY A 16 3.57 0.25 -4.44
N PHE A 17 3.41 0.05 -3.14
CA PHE A 17 2.64 0.95 -2.29
C PHE A 17 3.12 2.41 -2.39
N PHE A 18 4.42 2.66 -2.21
CA PHE A 18 4.96 4.03 -2.26
C PHE A 18 4.86 4.67 -3.64
N ILE A 19 5.08 3.91 -4.72
CA ILE A 19 4.96 4.40 -6.10
C ILE A 19 3.52 4.84 -6.37
N PHE A 20 2.53 4.01 -6.04
CA PHE A 20 1.12 4.34 -6.30
C PHE A 20 0.58 5.40 -5.34
N LEU A 21 1.10 5.48 -4.11
CA LEU A 21 0.82 6.58 -3.19
C LEU A 21 1.34 7.92 -3.75
N PHE A 22 2.55 7.91 -4.32
CA PHE A 22 3.12 9.09 -4.96
C PHE A 22 2.28 9.55 -6.16
N PHE A 23 1.88 8.63 -7.04
CA PHE A 23 1.00 8.95 -8.17
C PHE A 23 -0.38 9.46 -7.73
N SER A 24 -0.97 8.86 -6.70
CA SER A 24 -2.19 9.36 -6.05
C SER A 24 -2.02 10.81 -5.56
N GLY A 25 -0.90 11.13 -4.94
CA GLY A 25 -0.58 12.50 -4.50
C GLY A 25 -0.52 13.48 -5.67
N THR A 26 0.14 13.11 -6.78
CA THR A 26 0.19 13.97 -7.98
C THR A 26 -1.17 14.18 -8.62
N ALA A 27 -2.01 13.14 -8.68
CA ALA A 27 -3.37 13.23 -9.23
C ALA A 27 -4.27 14.16 -8.38
N SER A 28 -4.02 14.23 -7.07
CA SER A 28 -4.79 15.05 -6.14
C SER A 28 -4.54 16.57 -6.25
N GLN A 29 -3.51 17.02 -6.99
CA GLN A 29 -3.19 18.46 -7.07
C GLN A 29 -4.28 19.30 -7.72
N GLY A 30 -5.17 18.68 -8.52
CA GLY A 30 -6.34 19.33 -9.10
C GLY A 30 -7.28 19.94 -8.04
N VAL A 31 -7.33 19.40 -6.82
CA VAL A 31 -8.21 19.90 -5.74
C VAL A 31 -7.96 21.38 -5.40
N ILE A 32 -6.71 21.82 -5.45
CA ILE A 32 -6.33 23.21 -5.12
C ILE A 32 -7.01 24.21 -6.07
N GLN A 33 -7.35 23.78 -7.28
CA GLN A 33 -8.04 24.61 -8.26
C GLN A 33 -9.54 24.74 -7.99
N TYR A 34 -10.14 23.76 -7.30
CA TYR A 34 -11.60 23.70 -7.09
C TYR A 34 -12.03 24.13 -5.67
N LYS A 35 -11.11 24.18 -4.71
CA LYS A 35 -11.43 24.52 -3.31
C LYS A 35 -10.35 25.41 -2.70
N GLU A 36 -10.76 26.53 -2.11
CA GLU A 36 -9.85 27.57 -1.57
C GLU A 36 -9.10 27.12 -0.30
N ASN A 37 -9.66 26.17 0.46
CA ASN A 37 -9.05 25.56 1.64
C ASN A 37 -9.37 24.06 1.71
N PRO A 38 -8.71 23.23 0.89
CA PRO A 38 -8.96 21.80 0.86
C PRO A 38 -8.36 21.11 2.07
N THR A 39 -9.17 20.25 2.69
CA THR A 39 -8.73 19.39 3.79
C THR A 39 -8.02 18.17 3.22
N VAL A 40 -7.25 17.45 4.06
CA VAL A 40 -6.59 16.20 3.67
C VAL A 40 -7.59 15.17 3.11
N VAL A 41 -8.81 15.14 3.67
CA VAL A 41 -9.88 14.25 3.20
C VAL A 41 -10.31 14.61 1.77
N ASP A 42 -10.37 15.89 1.41
CA ASP A 42 -10.72 16.32 0.06
C ASP A 42 -9.69 15.85 -0.98
N TYR A 43 -8.39 15.96 -0.66
CA TYR A 43 -7.32 15.43 -1.52
C TYR A 43 -7.42 13.94 -1.73
N ILE A 44 -7.71 13.20 -0.66
CA ILE A 44 -7.89 11.75 -0.74
C ILE A 44 -9.09 11.44 -1.64
N LEU A 45 -10.27 11.96 -1.32
CA LEU A 45 -11.50 11.69 -2.09
C LEU A 45 -11.32 12.03 -3.56
N HIS A 46 -10.75 13.19 -3.88
CA HIS A 46 -10.51 13.57 -5.26
C HIS A 46 -9.52 12.63 -5.97
N ALA A 47 -8.44 12.21 -5.30
CA ALA A 47 -7.51 11.24 -5.88
C ALA A 47 -8.20 9.93 -6.25
N PHE A 48 -9.18 9.49 -5.44
CA PHE A 48 -10.02 8.31 -5.67
C PHE A 48 -11.06 8.53 -6.78
N GLU A 49 -11.52 9.76 -7.01
CA GLU A 49 -12.45 10.11 -8.09
C GLU A 49 -11.75 10.21 -9.45
N VAL A 50 -10.56 10.80 -9.48
CA VAL A 50 -9.87 11.13 -10.74
C VAL A 50 -8.87 10.07 -11.21
N SER A 51 -8.52 9.11 -10.35
CA SER A 51 -7.53 8.09 -10.69
C SER A 51 -7.73 6.77 -9.95
N SER A 52 -7.23 5.69 -10.54
CA SER A 52 -7.24 4.38 -9.90
C SER A 52 -6.06 4.13 -8.95
N TYR A 53 -5.09 5.05 -8.87
CA TYR A 53 -3.86 4.87 -8.10
C TYR A 53 -4.07 4.61 -6.60
N PRO A 54 -4.98 5.32 -5.90
CA PRO A 54 -5.23 5.04 -4.48
C PRO A 54 -5.71 3.60 -4.25
N TYR A 55 -6.59 3.08 -5.12
CA TYR A 55 -7.06 1.69 -5.04
C TYR A 55 -5.91 0.69 -5.23
N ILE A 56 -5.02 0.94 -6.19
CA ILE A 56 -3.85 0.09 -6.44
C ILE A 56 -2.89 0.12 -5.24
N ALA A 57 -2.67 1.30 -4.64
CA ALA A 57 -1.88 1.42 -3.41
C ALA A 57 -2.50 0.59 -2.28
N CYS A 58 -3.82 0.63 -2.10
CA CYS A 58 -4.51 -0.23 -1.11
C CYS A 58 -4.30 -1.72 -1.38
N VAL A 59 -4.28 -2.18 -2.63
CA VAL A 59 -3.99 -3.58 -2.97
C VAL A 59 -2.59 -3.98 -2.53
N PHE A 60 -1.58 -3.14 -2.79
CA PHE A 60 -0.20 -3.40 -2.33
C PHE A 60 -0.09 -3.41 -0.80
N LEU A 61 -0.82 -2.53 -0.12
CA LEU A 61 -0.90 -2.51 1.34
C LEU A 61 -1.51 -3.82 1.90
N LEU A 62 -2.63 -4.27 1.33
CA LEU A 62 -3.28 -5.52 1.73
C LEU A 62 -2.37 -6.72 1.48
N TRP A 63 -1.67 -6.73 0.35
CA TRP A 63 -0.72 -7.80 0.04
C TRP A 63 0.46 -7.81 1.01
N MET A 64 0.99 -6.63 1.38
CA MET A 64 2.03 -6.52 2.40
C MET A 64 1.58 -7.11 3.75
N ILE A 65 0.35 -6.79 4.19
CA ILE A 65 -0.24 -7.36 5.40
C ILE A 65 -0.35 -8.88 5.29
N ALA A 66 -0.83 -9.41 4.16
CA ALA A 66 -0.94 -10.85 3.93
C ALA A 66 0.43 -11.55 4.03
N VAL A 67 1.47 -10.97 3.44
CA VAL A 67 2.85 -11.50 3.52
C VAL A 67 3.34 -11.55 4.96
N ILE A 68 3.10 -10.49 5.75
CA ILE A 68 3.46 -10.43 7.18
C ILE A 68 2.73 -11.52 7.96
N VAL A 69 1.41 -11.66 7.79
CA VAL A 69 0.60 -12.66 8.50
C VAL A 69 1.06 -14.08 8.19
N ILE A 70 1.28 -14.39 6.90
CA ILE A 70 1.75 -15.71 6.47
C ILE A 70 3.14 -16.01 7.05
N PHE A 71 4.03 -15.00 7.09
CA PHE A 71 5.36 -15.13 7.68
C PHE A 71 5.29 -15.51 9.16
N PHE A 72 4.52 -14.76 9.96
CA PHE A 72 4.37 -15.05 11.40
C PHE A 72 3.69 -16.39 11.65
N ALA A 73 2.62 -16.72 10.91
CA ALA A 73 1.92 -17.99 11.06
C ALA A 73 2.82 -19.20 10.75
N LYS A 74 3.71 -19.08 9.76
CA LYS A 74 4.68 -20.15 9.47
C LYS A 74 5.79 -20.21 10.51
N LYS A 75 6.31 -19.07 10.98
CA LYS A 75 7.33 -19.03 12.02
C LYS A 75 6.85 -19.73 13.30
N GLN A 76 5.61 -19.47 13.72
CA GLN A 76 5.01 -20.14 14.89
C GLN A 76 4.94 -21.66 14.72
N ARG A 77 4.56 -22.15 13.54
CA ARG A 77 4.55 -23.60 13.25
C ARG A 77 5.93 -24.25 13.29
N GLU A 78 6.97 -23.53 12.88
CA GLU A 78 8.36 -24.05 12.97
C GLU A 78 8.83 -24.14 14.43
N GLU A 79 8.41 -23.20 15.29
CA GLU A 79 8.71 -23.21 16.72
C GLU A 79 7.94 -24.31 17.49
N GLU A 80 6.73 -24.68 17.07
CA GLU A 80 5.94 -25.77 17.69
C GLU A 80 6.42 -27.18 17.35
N VAL A 81 7.16 -27.35 16.25
CA VAL A 81 7.63 -28.66 15.74
C VAL A 81 9.11 -28.92 16.11
N SER A 82 9.82 -27.90 16.59
CA SER A 82 11.21 -27.95 17.07
C SER A 82 11.30 -28.33 18.54
#